data_AF-A0A813X0S0-F1
#
_entry.id   AF-A0A813X0S0-F1
#
_cell.length_a   1.000
_cell.length_b   1.000
_cell.length_c   1.000
_cell.angle_alpha   90.00
_cell.angle_beta   90.00
_cell.angle_gamma   90.00
#
_symmetry.space_group_name_H-M   'P 1'
#
loop_
_entity.id
_entity.type
_entity.pdbx_description
1 polymer ?
#
loop_
_entity_poly.entity_id
_entity_poly.type
_entity_poly.pdbx_seq_one_letter_code
_entity_poly.pdbx_strand_id
1 'polypeptide(L)'
;MIGTSFILLLNFILIKSQTLSYNGFGLNILNSEFKRPIFQVSSSCSHTQPIYESSGKIEMEEFETLYSYSKIETKTINSKANIHGLLGGSYSSQYTKKKEILEKFNSVMIRSTRLLKRNTLHITNCTLDLSFRRKINIIENYILNNNKPRAFELIQHLIRDYGTHVITKSLIGGYLQAEINVESEYYRRLLSSDWENSILNNIDLAIVEVDGHDIDEVFTREYFNDISNDILNIIKINFKRIVGEFYIRNKIVGCMSPFYLSYDNTANFHNPSMCNNNLKKEEYFYGGSIARGRYANQVKATNFCPQDFKNFTIIISERNILSIRIIEELIFCTRKSIKRPDKIIYFGGGFSNDIVNFVTNDKSCPKNFKQIKIERNNYICQSDIETPEIIRSSVPFAGLIFKNNFVGLNQMKTPTCPPDFESYPIFITEDEYTVYVCSKLKNKPNEAIFLKQPPFLDLEMFNQSNKLENLFFRKLALSLLILFKLLAM
;
A
#
# COMPACT_ATOMS: atom_id res chain seq x y z
N MET A 1 -30.70 0.97 34.94
CA MET A 1 -30.97 -0.17 34.03
C MET A 1 -31.43 0.44 32.72
N ILE A 2 -30.60 0.58 31.69
CA ILE A 2 -30.12 -0.48 30.80
C ILE A 2 -28.61 -0.25 30.56
N GLY A 3 -27.79 -1.16 31.08
CA GLY A 3 -26.37 -1.23 30.75
C GLY A 3 -26.21 -2.03 29.47
N THR A 4 -25.89 -1.37 28.36
CA THR A 4 -25.41 -2.05 27.17
C THR A 4 -23.92 -2.33 27.37
N SER A 5 -23.62 -3.56 27.83
CA SER A 5 -22.27 -4.11 27.78
C SER A 5 -21.86 -4.23 26.31
N PHE A 6 -20.99 -3.35 25.83
CA PHE A 6 -20.30 -3.53 24.56
C PHE A 6 -19.13 -4.48 24.80
N ILE A 7 -19.25 -5.69 24.24
CA ILE A 7 -18.21 -6.70 24.27
C ILE A 7 -17.06 -6.20 23.40
N LEU A 8 -16.05 -5.59 24.03
CA LEU A 8 -14.71 -5.45 23.45
C LEU A 8 -14.15 -6.85 23.28
N LEU A 9 -14.19 -7.37 22.06
CA LEU A 9 -13.48 -8.59 21.67
C LEU A 9 -11.98 -8.29 21.68
N LEU A 10 -11.39 -8.31 22.89
CA LEU A 10 -9.95 -8.35 23.09
C LEU A 10 -9.44 -9.71 22.63
N ASN A 11 -9.02 -9.81 21.37
CA ASN A 11 -8.31 -10.98 20.87
C ASN A 11 -6.89 -10.96 21.45
N PHE A 12 -6.70 -11.61 22.61
CA PHE A 12 -5.36 -11.93 23.11
C PHE A 12 -4.79 -13.07 22.27
N ILE A 13 -3.87 -12.76 21.37
CA ILE A 13 -3.14 -13.79 20.62
C ILE A 13 -1.91 -14.19 21.43
N LEU A 14 -2.00 -15.30 22.17
CA LEU A 14 -0.84 -15.97 22.72
C LEU A 14 -0.09 -16.69 21.59
N ILE A 15 0.97 -16.07 21.06
CA ILE A 15 1.84 -16.73 20.07
C ILE A 15 2.82 -17.62 20.81
N LYS A 16 2.52 -18.92 20.86
CA LYS A 16 3.45 -19.96 21.33
C LYS A 16 4.50 -20.16 20.22
N SER A 17 5.69 -19.55 20.33
CA SER A 17 6.79 -19.86 19.41
C SER A 17 7.71 -20.90 20.05
N GLN A 18 7.87 -22.05 19.39
CA GLN A 18 8.92 -23.00 19.74
C GLN A 18 10.27 -22.29 19.63
N THR A 19 11.14 -22.53 20.61
CA THR A 19 12.51 -22.00 20.70
C THR A 19 13.43 -22.58 19.61
N LEU A 20 13.09 -22.39 18.33
CA LEU A 20 14.08 -22.42 17.25
C LEU A 20 14.62 -21.00 17.11
N SER A 21 15.89 -20.80 17.48
CA SER A 21 16.55 -19.55 17.12
C SER A 21 16.64 -19.46 15.60
N TYR A 22 16.12 -18.37 15.02
CA TYR A 22 16.29 -18.04 13.60
C TYR A 22 17.64 -17.35 13.33
N ASN A 23 18.57 -17.33 14.29
CA ASN A 23 19.93 -16.86 14.01
C ASN A 23 20.54 -17.72 12.90
N GLY A 24 21.24 -17.06 11.98
CA GLY A 24 21.78 -17.67 10.78
C GLY A 24 20.78 -17.84 9.64
N PHE A 25 19.49 -17.54 9.85
CA PHE A 25 18.49 -17.58 8.78
C PHE A 25 18.46 -16.26 8.03
N GLY A 26 18.15 -16.36 6.73
CA GLY A 26 17.83 -15.21 5.92
C GLY A 26 16.47 -14.60 6.31
N LEU A 27 16.27 -13.33 5.99
CA LEU A 27 15.05 -12.58 6.24
C LEU A 27 14.69 -11.75 4.99
N ASN A 28 13.44 -11.88 4.53
CA ASN A 28 12.89 -10.89 3.60
C ASN A 28 12.26 -9.76 4.40
N ILE A 29 12.90 -8.59 4.32
CA ILE A 29 12.53 -7.47 5.18
C ILE A 29 11.21 -6.82 4.78
N LEU A 30 10.77 -6.92 3.52
CA LEU A 30 9.53 -6.28 3.06
C LEU A 30 8.29 -6.96 3.66
N ASN A 31 8.30 -8.28 3.79
CA ASN A 31 7.18 -9.05 4.37
C ASN A 31 7.48 -9.63 5.77
N SER A 32 8.66 -9.36 6.33
CA SER A 32 9.11 -9.89 7.62
C SER A 32 9.07 -11.42 7.72
N GLU A 33 9.31 -12.12 6.60
CA GLU A 33 9.35 -13.58 6.56
C GLU A 33 10.77 -14.12 6.72
N PHE A 34 10.93 -15.05 7.66
CA PHE A 34 12.13 -15.88 7.77
C PHE A 34 12.27 -16.77 6.53
N LYS A 35 13.49 -16.83 5.99
CA LYS A 35 13.86 -17.57 4.79
C LYS A 35 14.78 -18.73 5.14
N ARG A 36 15.53 -19.26 4.17
CA ARG A 36 16.41 -20.41 4.37
C ARG A 36 17.66 -20.06 5.21
N PRO A 37 18.29 -21.04 5.88
CA PRO A 37 19.53 -20.84 6.61
C PRO A 37 20.69 -20.44 5.68
N ILE A 38 21.42 -19.41 6.08
CA ILE A 38 22.67 -18.93 5.46
C ILE A 38 23.88 -19.48 6.22
N PHE A 39 23.75 -19.61 7.54
CA PHE A 39 24.78 -20.18 8.42
C PHE A 39 24.28 -21.47 9.09
N GLN A 40 25.20 -22.40 9.32
CA GLN A 40 24.99 -23.58 10.18
C GLN A 40 25.30 -23.18 11.61
N VAL A 41 24.25 -22.86 12.35
CA VAL A 41 24.39 -22.44 13.75
C VAL A 41 24.52 -23.68 14.63
N SER A 42 25.58 -23.70 15.42
CA SER A 42 25.83 -24.71 16.45
C SER A 42 26.28 -24.05 17.75
N SER A 43 26.38 -24.82 18.83
CA SER A 43 26.79 -24.31 20.14
C SER A 43 28.20 -23.71 20.15
N SER A 44 29.07 -24.05 19.20
CA SER A 44 30.45 -23.52 19.14
C SER A 44 30.54 -22.11 18.59
N CYS A 45 29.55 -21.68 17.80
CA CYS A 45 29.52 -20.36 17.14
C CYS A 45 28.35 -19.50 17.59
N SER A 46 27.59 -19.95 18.60
CA SER A 46 26.45 -19.25 19.16
C SER A 46 26.67 -18.96 20.65
N HIS A 47 26.53 -17.69 21.01
CA HIS A 47 26.79 -17.20 22.36
C HIS A 47 25.54 -16.55 22.95
N THR A 48 25.15 -17.01 24.13
CA THR A 48 24.08 -16.40 24.92
C THR A 48 24.66 -15.41 25.91
N GLN A 49 24.19 -14.18 25.88
CA GLN A 49 24.48 -13.17 26.89
C GLN A 49 23.20 -12.91 27.71
N PRO A 50 23.23 -13.02 29.04
CA PRO A 50 22.08 -12.70 29.86
C PRO A 50 21.80 -11.20 29.84
N ILE A 51 20.53 -10.84 29.69
CA ILE A 51 20.01 -9.48 29.81
C ILE A 51 18.88 -9.53 30.81
N TYR A 52 19.18 -9.31 32.09
CA TYR A 52 18.16 -9.21 33.13
C TYR A 52 17.59 -7.79 33.12
N GLU A 53 16.80 -7.48 32.10
CA GLU A 53 16.08 -6.21 31.98
C GLU A 53 14.59 -6.52 31.89
N SER A 54 13.98 -6.80 33.05
CA SER A 54 12.52 -6.76 33.17
C SER A 54 12.12 -5.29 33.35
N SER A 55 12.07 -4.57 32.24
CA SER A 55 11.27 -3.34 32.20
C SER A 55 9.84 -3.75 32.53
N GLY A 56 9.43 -3.64 33.79
CA GLY A 56 8.04 -3.84 34.20
C GLY A 56 7.10 -2.79 33.61
N LYS A 57 7.61 -1.95 32.70
CA LYS A 57 6.94 -0.83 32.07
C LYS A 57 6.21 -1.30 30.83
N ILE A 58 4.94 -0.94 30.78
CA ILE A 58 4.12 -1.08 29.59
C ILE A 58 4.49 0.05 28.63
N GLU A 59 4.92 -0.31 27.42
CA GLU A 59 5.14 0.62 26.33
C GLU A 59 3.83 0.81 25.58
N MET A 60 3.40 2.06 25.40
CA MET A 60 2.24 2.41 24.60
C MET A 60 2.70 3.13 23.34
N GLU A 61 2.22 2.67 22.19
CA GLU A 61 2.45 3.27 20.90
C GLU A 61 1.10 3.58 20.25
N GLU A 62 1.00 4.77 19.67
CA GLU A 62 -0.20 5.23 18.96
C GLU A 62 0.08 5.29 17.46
N PHE A 63 -0.85 4.76 16.67
CA PHE A 63 -0.79 4.72 15.23
C PHE A 63 -2.08 5.30 14.64
N GLU A 64 -2.06 6.59 14.34
CA GLU A 64 -3.06 7.22 13.48
C GLU A 64 -2.88 6.84 12.00
N THR A 65 -1.64 6.50 11.62
CA THR A 65 -1.28 6.00 10.29
C THR A 65 -0.26 4.86 10.44
N LEU A 66 -0.14 4.01 9.42
CA LEU A 66 0.83 2.91 9.41
C LEU A 66 2.23 3.32 8.92
N TYR A 67 2.51 4.62 8.76
CA TYR A 67 3.83 5.07 8.33
C TYR A 67 4.94 4.63 9.31
N SER A 68 4.68 4.68 10.62
CA SER A 68 5.62 4.27 11.67
C SER A 68 5.40 2.85 12.18
N TYR A 69 4.41 2.13 11.65
CA TYR A 69 4.09 0.80 12.13
C TYR A 69 5.17 -0.20 11.73
N SER A 70 5.57 -1.02 12.71
CA SER A 70 6.51 -2.12 12.51
C SER A 70 6.11 -3.29 13.39
N LYS A 71 6.32 -4.50 12.87
CA LYS A 71 6.21 -5.74 13.63
C LYS A 71 7.29 -5.75 14.73
N ILE A 72 6.93 -6.09 15.96
CA ILE A 72 7.83 -6.06 17.13
C ILE A 72 9.08 -6.92 16.86
N GLU A 73 8.86 -8.13 16.36
CA GLU A 73 9.93 -9.11 16.16
C GLU A 73 10.98 -8.65 15.13
N THR A 74 10.60 -7.82 14.15
CA THR A 74 11.52 -7.31 13.13
C THR A 74 11.76 -5.80 13.27
N LYS A 75 11.44 -5.20 14.41
CA LYS A 75 11.46 -3.73 14.59
C LYS A 75 12.86 -3.16 14.42
N THR A 76 13.89 -3.66 15.14
CA THR A 76 15.25 -3.10 14.97
C THR A 76 15.90 -3.45 13.64
N ILE A 77 15.69 -4.65 13.06
CA ILE A 77 16.28 -4.93 11.74
C ILE A 77 15.64 -4.05 10.65
N ASN A 78 14.33 -3.81 10.73
CA ASN A 78 13.63 -2.91 9.82
C ASN A 78 14.09 -1.45 9.96
N SER A 79 14.43 -1.01 11.17
CA SER A 79 14.87 0.37 11.41
C SER A 79 16.31 0.64 10.92
N LYS A 80 17.17 -0.37 10.88
CA LYS A 80 18.54 -0.27 10.35
C LYS A 80 18.60 -0.32 8.84
N ALA A 81 17.73 -1.12 8.23
CA ALA A 81 17.62 -1.29 6.78
C ALA A 81 17.01 -0.09 6.05
N ASN A 82 17.08 1.10 6.65
CA ASN A 82 16.42 2.34 6.24
C ASN A 82 17.07 2.96 4.98
N ILE A 83 17.40 2.12 4.00
CA ILE A 83 18.04 2.49 2.73
C ILE A 83 17.05 3.26 1.83
N HIS A 84 15.74 3.22 2.11
CA HIS A 84 14.74 3.93 1.29
C HIS A 84 13.52 4.46 2.08
N GLY A 85 13.69 4.80 3.37
CA GLY A 85 12.63 5.09 4.34
C GLY A 85 11.80 3.83 4.70
N LEU A 86 10.96 3.89 5.73
CA LEU A 86 10.26 2.79 6.44
C LEU A 86 9.45 1.79 5.56
N LEU A 87 10.11 1.09 4.64
CA LEU A 87 9.51 0.11 3.72
C LEU A 87 9.50 -1.30 4.32
N GLY A 88 10.37 -1.56 5.31
CA GLY A 88 10.48 -2.85 6.00
C GLY A 88 9.18 -3.21 6.72
N GLY A 89 8.68 -4.42 6.46
CA GLY A 89 7.45 -4.95 7.04
C GLY A 89 6.15 -4.48 6.37
N SER A 90 6.22 -3.60 5.37
CA SER A 90 5.03 -3.03 4.69
C SER A 90 4.19 -4.02 3.89
N TYR A 91 4.72 -5.22 3.63
CA TYR A 91 4.01 -6.35 3.00
C TYR A 91 3.75 -7.51 3.97
N SER A 92 4.04 -7.33 5.27
CA SER A 92 3.75 -8.38 6.26
C SER A 92 2.25 -8.55 6.44
N SER A 93 1.79 -9.79 6.66
CA SER A 93 0.37 -10.08 6.87
C SER A 93 -0.26 -9.26 8.01
N GLN A 94 0.53 -8.97 9.05
CA GLN A 94 0.14 -8.10 10.15
C GLN A 94 -0.08 -6.66 9.64
N TYR A 95 0.88 -6.09 8.91
CA TYR A 95 0.75 -4.76 8.32
C TYR A 95 -0.50 -4.66 7.42
N THR A 96 -0.70 -5.61 6.50
CA THR A 96 -1.83 -5.59 5.56
C THR A 96 -3.17 -5.66 6.29
N LYS A 97 -3.28 -6.54 7.30
CA LYS A 97 -4.49 -6.66 8.13
C LYS A 97 -4.77 -5.39 8.93
N LYS A 98 -3.73 -4.76 9.48
CA LYS A 98 -3.88 -3.47 10.21
C LYS A 98 -4.29 -2.34 9.28
N LYS A 99 -3.76 -2.35 8.05
CA LYS A 99 -4.08 -1.36 7.03
C LYS A 99 -5.55 -1.41 6.66
N GLU A 100 -6.05 -2.62 6.39
CA GLU A 100 -7.47 -2.85 6.11
C GLU A 100 -8.37 -2.40 7.28
N ILE A 101 -8.00 -2.69 8.52
CA ILE A 101 -8.78 -2.28 9.70
C ILE A 101 -8.81 -0.75 9.86
N LEU A 102 -7.66 -0.09 9.77
CA LEU A 102 -7.56 1.37 9.89
C LEU A 102 -8.35 2.07 8.78
N GLU A 103 -8.27 1.57 7.56
CA GLU A 103 -9.02 2.08 6.41
C GLU A 103 -10.53 1.88 6.57
N LYS A 104 -10.96 0.69 6.99
CA LYS A 104 -12.37 0.33 7.12
C LYS A 104 -13.07 1.08 8.25
N PHE A 105 -12.41 1.28 9.39
CA PHE A 105 -13.05 1.80 10.60
C PHE A 105 -12.66 3.23 10.95
N ASN A 106 -11.76 3.86 10.20
CA ASN A 106 -11.23 5.20 10.52
C ASN A 106 -10.87 5.32 12.01
N SER A 107 -10.08 4.35 12.47
CA SER A 107 -9.70 4.21 13.86
C SER A 107 -8.27 4.68 14.08
N VAL A 108 -7.95 5.06 15.29
CA VAL A 108 -6.57 5.10 15.79
C VAL A 108 -6.25 3.72 16.36
N MET A 109 -5.12 3.15 15.99
CA MET A 109 -4.66 1.90 16.60
C MET A 109 -3.72 2.22 17.76
N ILE A 110 -4.04 1.70 18.94
CA ILE A 110 -3.21 1.79 20.12
C ILE A 110 -2.62 0.40 20.34
N ARG A 111 -1.31 0.34 20.39
CA ARG A 111 -0.57 -0.86 20.78
C ARG A 111 -0.01 -0.67 22.16
N SER A 112 -0.42 -1.53 23.08
CA SER A 112 0.21 -1.66 24.39
C SER A 112 1.05 -2.94 24.41
N THR A 113 2.32 -2.80 24.75
CA THR A 113 3.29 -3.90 24.76
C THR A 113 4.00 -3.96 26.10
N ARG A 114 4.10 -5.16 26.68
CA ARG A 114 4.99 -5.45 27.80
C ARG A 114 6.05 -6.43 27.34
N LEU A 115 7.30 -6.01 27.37
CA LEU A 115 8.45 -6.83 26.97
C LEU A 115 9.12 -7.46 28.19
N LEU A 116 9.38 -8.75 28.11
CA LEU A 116 10.26 -9.47 29.03
C LEU A 116 11.53 -9.83 28.28
N LYS A 117 12.64 -9.16 28.56
CA LYS A 117 13.95 -9.49 27.99
C LYS A 117 14.67 -10.46 28.94
N ARG A 118 15.19 -11.56 28.42
CA ARG A 118 15.90 -12.56 29.22
C ARG A 118 17.35 -12.71 28.81
N ASN A 119 17.58 -13.02 27.54
CA ASN A 119 18.93 -13.25 26.99
C ASN A 119 19.00 -12.65 25.59
N THR A 120 20.19 -12.28 25.15
CA THR A 120 20.48 -12.19 23.71
C THR A 120 21.27 -13.39 23.26
N LEU A 121 20.90 -13.91 22.10
CA LEU A 121 21.65 -14.93 21.40
C LEU A 121 22.32 -14.28 20.20
N HIS A 122 23.63 -14.43 20.11
CA HIS A 122 24.44 -13.90 19.03
C HIS A 122 25.14 -15.06 18.32
N ILE A 123 25.36 -14.92 17.01
CA ILE A 123 26.23 -15.83 16.26
C ILE A 123 27.48 -15.09 15.80
N THR A 124 28.62 -15.78 15.89
CA THR A 124 29.93 -15.27 15.48
C THR A 124 30.74 -16.39 14.85
N ASN A 125 31.34 -16.16 13.69
CA ASN A 125 32.20 -17.12 12.99
C ASN A 125 31.54 -18.48 12.71
N CYS A 126 30.21 -18.51 12.49
CA CYS A 126 29.53 -19.73 12.07
C CYS A 126 29.90 -20.10 10.63
N THR A 127 29.92 -21.41 10.34
CA THR A 127 30.14 -21.91 8.98
C THR A 127 28.91 -21.66 8.11
N LEU A 128 29.11 -21.50 6.80
CA LEU A 128 28.01 -21.35 5.86
C LEU A 128 27.19 -22.63 5.74
N ASP A 129 25.88 -22.48 5.55
CA ASP A 129 25.02 -23.59 5.16
C ASP A 129 25.46 -24.16 3.81
N LEU A 130 25.52 -25.50 3.74
CA LEU A 130 25.95 -26.22 2.54
C LEU A 130 25.10 -25.87 1.32
N SER A 131 23.80 -25.64 1.49
CA SER A 131 22.91 -25.30 0.38
C SER A 131 23.16 -23.88 -0.11
N PHE A 132 23.39 -22.94 0.81
CA PHE A 132 23.76 -21.57 0.47
C PHE A 132 25.12 -21.54 -0.25
N ARG A 133 26.14 -22.20 0.31
CA ARG A 133 27.48 -22.30 -0.29
C ARG A 133 27.44 -22.90 -1.69
N ARG A 134 26.71 -24.01 -1.91
CA ARG A 134 26.55 -24.63 -3.23
C ARG A 134 25.99 -23.66 -4.27
N LYS A 135 25.00 -22.84 -3.90
CA LYS A 135 24.44 -21.85 -4.83
C LYS A 135 25.45 -20.79 -5.23
N ILE A 136 26.30 -20.33 -4.30
CA ILE A 136 27.37 -19.39 -4.61
C ILE A 136 28.41 -20.01 -5.54
N ASN A 137 28.84 -21.26 -5.30
CA ASN A 137 29.77 -21.96 -6.18
C ASN A 137 29.21 -22.13 -7.61
N ILE A 138 27.89 -22.36 -7.75
CA ILE A 138 27.25 -22.42 -9.06
C ILE A 138 27.32 -21.04 -9.76
N ILE A 139 27.05 -19.96 -9.03
CA ILE A 139 27.13 -18.59 -9.56
C ILE A 139 28.55 -18.26 -10.00
N GLU A 140 29.55 -18.58 -9.17
CA GLU A 140 30.97 -18.46 -9.50
C GLU A 140 31.30 -19.16 -10.83
N ASN A 141 30.89 -20.42 -10.99
CA ASN A 141 31.16 -21.18 -12.21
C ASN A 141 30.56 -20.50 -13.47
N TYR A 142 29.37 -19.92 -13.38
CA TYR A 142 28.79 -19.16 -14.49
C TYR A 142 29.53 -17.85 -14.77
N ILE A 143 30.04 -17.16 -13.74
CA ILE A 143 30.86 -15.96 -13.91
C ILE A 143 32.19 -16.30 -14.59
N LEU A 144 32.87 -17.36 -14.15
CA LEU A 144 34.13 -17.84 -14.72
C LEU A 144 34.00 -18.22 -16.21
N ASN A 145 32.86 -18.82 -16.58
CA ASN A 145 32.56 -19.19 -17.97
C ASN A 145 31.96 -18.04 -18.80
N ASN A 146 32.10 -16.78 -18.37
CA ASN A 146 31.57 -15.58 -19.03
C ASN A 146 30.04 -15.59 -19.28
N ASN A 147 29.28 -16.43 -18.57
CA ASN A 147 27.83 -16.47 -18.62
C ASN A 147 27.23 -15.63 -17.47
N LYS A 148 27.53 -14.33 -17.51
CA LYS A 148 26.96 -13.33 -16.59
C LYS A 148 25.43 -13.31 -16.55
N PRO A 149 24.67 -13.50 -17.67
CA PRO A 149 23.20 -13.56 -17.62
C PRO A 149 22.68 -14.60 -16.64
N ARG A 150 23.21 -15.82 -16.76
CA ARG A 150 22.77 -16.92 -15.91
C ARG A 150 23.19 -16.71 -14.47
N ALA A 151 24.39 -16.18 -14.24
CA ALA A 151 24.86 -15.83 -12.90
C ALA A 151 23.94 -14.80 -12.22
N PHE A 152 23.53 -13.75 -12.94
CA PHE A 152 22.69 -12.69 -12.38
C PHE A 152 21.25 -13.13 -12.13
N GLU A 153 20.67 -13.97 -13.00
CA GLU A 153 19.40 -14.65 -12.74
C GLU A 153 19.46 -15.50 -11.46
N LEU A 154 20.55 -16.25 -11.25
CA LEU A 154 20.74 -17.04 -10.04
C LEU A 154 20.91 -16.17 -8.78
N ILE A 155 21.50 -14.98 -8.88
CA ILE A 155 21.53 -14.01 -7.77
C ILE A 155 20.12 -13.53 -7.42
N GLN A 156 19.23 -13.33 -8.40
CA GLN A 156 17.81 -13.04 -8.13
C GLN A 156 17.14 -14.19 -7.36
N HIS A 157 17.46 -15.45 -7.70
CA HIS A 157 16.99 -16.60 -6.94
C HIS A 157 17.54 -16.64 -5.50
N LEU A 158 18.77 -16.16 -5.25
CA LEU A 158 19.28 -16.02 -3.88
C LEU A 158 18.38 -15.08 -3.06
N ILE A 159 18.02 -13.93 -3.62
CA ILE A 159 17.19 -12.93 -2.92
C ILE A 159 15.79 -13.48 -2.64
N ARG A 160 15.20 -14.21 -3.60
CA ARG A 160 13.91 -14.88 -3.39
C ARG A 160 13.97 -15.93 -2.28
N ASP A 161 15.02 -16.77 -2.29
CA ASP A 161 15.11 -17.97 -1.46
C ASP A 161 15.69 -17.72 -0.05
N TYR A 162 16.55 -16.70 0.10
CA TYR A 162 17.24 -16.33 1.35
C TYR A 162 16.88 -14.93 1.83
N GLY A 163 16.15 -14.12 1.06
CA GLY A 163 15.78 -12.77 1.46
C GLY A 163 16.89 -11.75 1.18
N THR A 164 16.87 -10.64 1.92
CA THR A 164 17.80 -9.53 1.74
C THR A 164 18.77 -9.37 2.91
N HIS A 165 18.38 -9.85 4.09
CA HIS A 165 19.15 -9.74 5.33
C HIS A 165 19.43 -11.12 5.92
N VAL A 166 20.45 -11.20 6.78
CA VAL A 166 20.74 -12.37 7.61
C VAL A 166 20.62 -11.99 9.07
N ILE A 167 19.95 -12.84 9.86
CA ILE A 167 19.77 -12.62 11.30
C ILE A 167 21.03 -13.10 12.02
N THR A 168 21.70 -12.22 12.73
CA THR A 168 22.91 -12.54 13.51
C THR A 168 22.71 -12.43 15.00
N LYS A 169 21.65 -11.77 15.43
CA LYS A 169 21.30 -11.58 16.84
C LYS A 169 19.79 -11.73 17.02
N SER A 170 19.41 -12.43 18.08
CA SER A 170 18.03 -12.54 18.54
C SER A 170 17.94 -12.17 20.02
N LEU A 171 16.95 -11.38 20.37
CA LEU A 171 16.52 -11.15 21.74
C LEU A 171 15.54 -12.27 22.15
N ILE A 172 15.95 -13.10 23.08
CA ILE A 172 15.16 -14.18 23.67
C ILE A 172 14.47 -13.64 24.91
N GLY A 173 13.16 -13.88 24.99
CA GLY A 173 12.35 -13.34 26.06
C GLY A 173 10.90 -13.74 25.91
N GLY A 174 9.99 -12.80 26.14
CA GLY A 174 8.58 -12.93 25.80
C GLY A 174 7.98 -11.54 25.70
N TYR A 175 6.84 -11.41 25.05
CA TYR A 175 6.10 -10.16 25.11
C TYR A 175 4.60 -10.42 25.15
N LEU A 176 3.90 -9.53 25.84
CA LEU A 176 2.46 -9.45 25.82
C LEU A 176 2.08 -8.21 25.01
N GLN A 177 1.15 -8.37 24.09
CA GLN A 177 0.69 -7.29 23.24
C GLN A 177 -0.83 -7.23 23.24
N ALA A 178 -1.37 -6.04 23.50
CA ALA A 178 -2.77 -5.72 23.28
C ALA A 178 -2.84 -4.64 22.19
N GLU A 179 -3.68 -4.85 21.18
CA GLU A 179 -3.92 -3.89 20.12
C GLU A 179 -5.40 -3.56 20.08
N ILE A 180 -5.73 -2.30 20.25
CA ILE A 180 -7.11 -1.81 20.24
C ILE A 180 -7.23 -0.80 19.11
N ASN A 181 -8.27 -0.94 18.30
CA ASN A 181 -8.64 0.06 17.31
C ASN A 181 -9.78 0.87 17.92
N VAL A 182 -9.53 2.14 18.14
CA VAL A 182 -10.52 3.06 18.73
C VAL A 182 -10.95 4.00 17.62
N GLU A 183 -12.26 4.10 17.35
CA GLU A 183 -12.77 5.15 16.46
C GLU A 183 -12.24 6.51 16.94
N SER A 184 -11.70 7.33 16.02
CA SER A 184 -10.95 8.55 16.38
C SER A 184 -11.74 9.53 17.27
N GLU A 185 -13.08 9.48 17.24
CA GLU A 185 -13.99 10.33 18.03
C GLU A 185 -14.20 9.83 19.48
N TYR A 186 -13.89 8.56 19.78
CA TYR A 186 -14.01 7.96 21.11
C TYR A 186 -12.68 7.96 21.89
N TYR A 187 -11.54 8.00 21.19
CA TYR A 187 -10.19 7.98 21.77
C TYR A 187 -9.95 9.08 22.82
N ARG A 188 -10.51 10.27 22.63
CA ARG A 188 -10.35 11.39 23.58
C ARG A 188 -11.01 11.17 24.95
N ARG A 189 -11.79 10.10 25.14
CA ARG A 189 -12.56 9.81 26.38
C ARG A 189 -12.04 8.62 27.20
N LEU A 190 -11.07 7.84 26.72
CA LEU A 190 -10.70 6.52 27.28
C LEU A 190 -9.49 6.51 28.24
N LEU A 191 -8.94 7.67 28.62
CA LEU A 191 -7.82 7.77 29.56
C LEU A 191 -8.24 7.51 31.02
N SER A 192 -8.81 6.35 31.33
CA SER A 192 -8.80 5.80 32.69
C SER A 192 -9.33 4.36 32.68
N SER A 193 -8.49 3.37 32.94
CA SER A 193 -8.69 2.36 34.01
C SER A 193 -7.80 1.12 33.83
N ASP A 194 -7.43 0.60 35.01
CA ASP A 194 -6.49 -0.48 35.31
C ASP A 194 -6.86 -1.83 34.71
N TRP A 195 -6.20 -2.19 33.60
CA TRP A 195 -6.23 -3.55 33.03
C TRP A 195 -4.97 -4.37 33.38
N GLU A 196 -4.07 -3.80 34.19
CA GLU A 196 -2.69 -4.27 34.39
C GLU A 196 -2.55 -5.60 35.15
N ASN A 197 -3.62 -6.11 35.79
CA ASN A 197 -3.50 -7.19 36.78
C ASN A 197 -3.97 -8.60 36.32
N SER A 198 -4.46 -8.81 35.09
CA SER A 198 -5.03 -10.12 34.72
C SER A 198 -4.12 -11.08 33.94
N ILE A 199 -2.87 -10.71 33.62
CA ILE A 199 -2.05 -11.47 32.65
C ILE A 199 -0.66 -11.78 33.20
N LEU A 200 -0.60 -12.50 34.31
CA LEU A 200 0.64 -13.11 34.78
C LEU A 200 0.29 -14.53 35.23
N ASN A 201 0.67 -15.53 34.41
CA ASN A 201 1.06 -16.88 34.85
C ASN A 201 1.40 -17.87 33.72
N ASN A 202 1.44 -17.48 32.44
CA ASN A 202 1.89 -18.38 31.35
C ASN A 202 2.64 -17.62 30.24
N ILE A 203 3.92 -17.27 30.45
CA ILE A 203 4.79 -16.75 29.39
C ILE A 203 5.86 -17.81 29.09
N ASP A 204 5.65 -18.54 27.99
CA ASP A 204 6.70 -19.36 27.37
C ASP A 204 7.73 -18.44 26.67
N LEU A 205 9.01 -18.84 26.64
CA LEU A 205 10.06 -18.06 25.97
C LEU A 205 9.84 -18.05 24.46
N ALA A 206 9.83 -16.84 23.88
CA ALA A 206 9.72 -16.56 22.46
C ALA A 206 10.86 -15.62 22.00
N ILE A 207 11.09 -15.56 20.68
CA ILE A 207 11.91 -14.50 20.08
C ILE A 207 11.12 -13.20 20.16
N VAL A 208 11.68 -12.22 20.86
CA VAL A 208 11.08 -10.90 21.04
C VAL A 208 11.47 -9.99 19.89
N GLU A 209 12.72 -10.07 19.45
CA GLU A 209 13.26 -9.19 18.43
C GLU A 209 14.45 -9.85 17.72
N VAL A 210 14.59 -9.61 16.42
CA VAL A 210 15.74 -10.02 15.63
C VAL A 210 16.50 -8.83 15.07
N ASP A 211 17.80 -9.02 14.93
CA ASP A 211 18.75 -8.05 14.42
C ASP A 211 19.77 -8.76 13.51
N GLY A 212 20.37 -8.01 12.59
CA GLY A 212 21.14 -8.56 11.50
C GLY A 212 21.75 -7.50 10.59
N HIS A 213 22.31 -7.96 9.48
CA HIS A 213 22.90 -7.13 8.45
C HIS A 213 22.50 -7.62 7.05
N ASP A 214 22.83 -6.85 6.02
CA ASP A 214 22.56 -7.23 4.64
C ASP A 214 23.34 -8.50 4.26
N ILE A 215 22.75 -9.35 3.41
CA ILE A 215 23.41 -10.60 2.97
C ILE A 215 24.67 -10.30 2.13
N ASP A 216 24.77 -9.13 1.51
CA ASP A 216 25.93 -8.78 0.70
C ASP A 216 27.23 -8.63 1.53
N GLU A 217 27.10 -8.44 2.85
CA GLU A 217 28.21 -8.45 3.80
C GLU A 217 28.78 -9.85 4.05
N VAL A 218 28.04 -10.92 3.71
CA VAL A 218 28.52 -12.31 3.82
C VAL A 218 29.51 -12.68 2.70
N PHE A 219 29.52 -11.95 1.58
CA PHE A 219 30.38 -12.23 0.43
C PHE A 219 31.82 -11.73 0.65
N THR A 220 32.54 -12.39 1.55
CA THR A 220 33.93 -12.08 1.90
C THR A 220 34.82 -13.33 1.85
N ARG A 221 36.14 -13.13 1.80
CA ARG A 221 37.12 -14.23 1.84
C ARG A 221 37.14 -15.01 3.15
N GLU A 222 36.61 -14.40 4.21
CA GLU A 222 36.43 -15.08 5.49
C GLU A 222 35.48 -16.27 5.35
N TYR A 223 34.35 -16.08 4.66
CA TYR A 223 33.36 -17.12 4.45
C TYR A 223 33.59 -17.93 3.15
N PHE A 224 34.26 -17.36 2.16
CA PHE A 224 34.53 -17.96 0.84
C PHE A 224 36.04 -17.93 0.51
N ASN A 225 36.82 -18.74 1.24
CA ASN A 225 38.28 -18.80 1.13
C ASN A 225 38.80 -19.46 -0.17
N ASP A 226 37.94 -20.13 -0.93
CA ASP A 226 38.20 -20.77 -2.23
C ASP A 226 37.84 -19.87 -3.42
N ILE A 227 36.95 -18.88 -3.23
CA ILE A 227 36.49 -17.97 -4.29
C ILE A 227 37.36 -16.70 -4.33
N SER A 228 37.80 -16.28 -5.51
CA SER A 228 38.63 -15.07 -5.64
C SER A 228 37.91 -13.79 -5.22
N ASN A 229 38.66 -12.80 -4.73
CA ASN A 229 38.11 -11.50 -4.33
C ASN A 229 37.33 -10.81 -5.46
N ASP A 230 37.82 -10.91 -6.70
CA ASP A 230 37.18 -10.28 -7.85
C ASP A 230 35.79 -10.85 -8.11
N ILE A 231 35.64 -12.18 -8.01
CA ILE A 231 34.35 -12.86 -8.19
C ILE A 231 33.40 -12.51 -7.04
N LEU A 232 33.88 -12.53 -5.80
CA LEU A 232 33.07 -12.13 -4.63
C LEU A 232 32.58 -10.68 -4.76
N ASN A 233 33.42 -9.77 -5.23
CA ASN A 233 33.05 -8.39 -5.49
C ASN A 233 31.98 -8.28 -6.58
N ILE A 234 32.09 -9.05 -7.68
CA ILE A 234 31.07 -9.10 -8.72
C ILE A 234 29.72 -9.57 -8.16
N ILE A 235 29.73 -10.65 -7.36
CA ILE A 235 28.51 -11.18 -6.72
C ILE A 235 27.91 -10.13 -5.78
N LYS A 236 28.74 -9.53 -4.92
CA LYS A 236 28.33 -8.52 -3.94
C LYS A 236 27.66 -7.31 -4.58
N ILE A 237 28.30 -6.71 -5.59
CA ILE A 237 27.77 -5.53 -6.29
C ILE A 237 26.44 -5.85 -6.96
N ASN A 238 26.34 -7.01 -7.63
CA ASN A 238 25.11 -7.40 -8.31
C ASN A 238 23.99 -7.78 -7.36
N PHE A 239 24.30 -8.45 -6.25
CA PHE A 239 23.34 -8.74 -5.19
C PHE A 239 22.76 -7.43 -4.64
N LYS A 240 23.62 -6.49 -4.24
CA LYS A 240 23.20 -5.18 -3.72
C LYS A 240 22.35 -4.40 -4.72
N ARG A 241 22.73 -4.38 -6.00
CA ARG A 241 21.94 -3.75 -7.08
C ARG A 241 20.55 -4.35 -7.20
N ILE A 242 20.44 -5.68 -7.25
CA ILE A 242 19.16 -6.38 -7.40
C ILE A 242 18.29 -6.20 -6.16
N VAL A 243 18.86 -6.18 -4.95
CA VAL A 243 18.13 -5.84 -3.72
C VAL A 243 17.55 -4.41 -3.81
N GLY A 244 18.33 -3.44 -4.32
CA GLY A 244 17.84 -2.10 -4.58
C GLY A 244 16.66 -2.07 -5.57
N GLU A 245 16.75 -2.82 -6.66
CA GLU A 245 15.65 -2.96 -7.63
C GLU A 245 14.41 -3.63 -7.04
N PHE A 246 14.60 -4.67 -6.23
CA PHE A 246 13.52 -5.33 -5.51
C PHE A 246 12.77 -4.33 -4.62
N TYR A 247 13.48 -3.44 -3.91
CA TYR A 247 12.85 -2.38 -3.12
C TYR A 247 12.16 -1.33 -3.99
N ILE A 248 12.79 -0.86 -5.07
CA ILE A 248 12.20 0.14 -5.98
C ILE A 248 10.90 -0.39 -6.62
N ARG A 249 10.89 -1.63 -7.12
CA ARG A 249 9.71 -2.23 -7.78
C ARG A 249 8.53 -2.44 -6.83
N ASN A 250 8.81 -2.51 -5.53
CA ASN A 250 7.83 -2.67 -4.44
C ASN A 250 7.63 -1.38 -3.61
N LYS A 251 8.14 -0.24 -4.08
CA LYS A 251 7.91 1.06 -3.45
C LYS A 251 6.76 1.76 -4.15
N ILE A 252 5.68 2.01 -3.42
CA ILE A 252 4.53 2.78 -3.88
C ILE A 252 4.49 4.08 -3.08
N VAL A 253 4.87 5.16 -3.76
CA VAL A 253 4.99 6.49 -3.17
C VAL A 253 3.64 7.20 -3.24
N GLY A 254 3.15 7.67 -2.11
CA GLY A 254 1.90 8.43 -2.06
C GLY A 254 1.63 9.05 -0.70
N CYS A 255 0.49 9.71 -0.56
CA CYS A 255 0.09 10.25 0.74
C CYS A 255 -0.52 9.14 1.60
N MET A 256 0.21 8.64 2.58
CA MET A 256 -0.31 7.60 3.49
C MET A 256 -1.16 8.15 4.66
N SER A 257 -1.45 9.45 4.69
CA SER A 257 -2.21 10.07 5.79
C SER A 257 -3.68 10.25 5.38
N PRO A 258 -4.64 9.57 6.06
CA PRO A 258 -6.07 9.66 5.74
C PRO A 258 -6.69 11.01 6.14
N PHE A 259 -5.90 11.89 6.78
CA PHE A 259 -6.29 13.27 7.06
C PHE A 259 -6.22 14.16 5.81
N TYR A 260 -5.59 13.71 4.73
CA TYR A 260 -5.48 14.46 3.49
C TYR A 260 -6.42 13.95 2.39
N LEU A 261 -6.96 14.86 1.59
CA LEU A 261 -7.81 14.49 0.43
C LEU A 261 -7.10 13.66 -0.62
N SER A 262 -5.78 13.81 -0.73
CA SER A 262 -4.92 13.06 -1.64
C SER A 262 -4.40 11.74 -1.05
N TYR A 263 -5.02 11.27 0.05
CA TYR A 263 -4.71 9.97 0.65
C TYR A 263 -4.72 8.86 -0.42
N ASP A 264 -3.63 8.10 -0.46
CA ASP A 264 -3.42 6.96 -1.34
C ASP A 264 -3.31 5.70 -0.49
N ASN A 265 -4.39 4.93 -0.48
CA ASN A 265 -4.46 3.68 0.27
C ASN A 265 -3.60 2.57 -0.35
N THR A 266 -3.00 2.77 -1.53
CA THR A 266 -2.04 1.82 -2.11
C THR A 266 -0.60 2.13 -1.71
N ALA A 267 -0.34 3.36 -1.25
CA ALA A 267 0.99 3.77 -0.84
C ALA A 267 1.50 2.96 0.37
N ASN A 268 2.75 2.54 0.28
CA ASN A 268 3.53 1.97 1.37
C ASN A 268 4.76 2.84 1.70
N PHE A 269 4.91 3.97 0.99
CA PHE A 269 5.94 4.95 1.22
C PHE A 269 5.36 6.36 1.27
N HIS A 270 5.40 6.97 2.46
CA HIS A 270 4.79 8.28 2.69
C HIS A 270 5.60 9.39 2.04
N ASN A 271 4.94 10.20 1.21
CA ASN A 271 5.50 11.43 0.67
C ASN A 271 4.65 12.65 1.09
N PRO A 272 5.11 13.47 2.04
CA PRO A 272 4.37 14.64 2.52
C PRO A 272 4.03 15.64 1.42
N SER A 273 4.87 15.76 0.38
CA SER A 273 4.61 16.68 -0.75
C SER A 273 3.41 16.26 -1.60
N MET A 274 3.03 14.98 -1.53
CA MET A 274 1.83 14.45 -2.18
C MET A 274 0.60 14.52 -1.27
N CYS A 275 0.75 14.90 0.00
CA CYS A 275 -0.35 15.11 0.94
C CYS A 275 -0.87 16.53 0.84
N ASN A 276 -2.09 16.68 0.32
CA ASN A 276 -2.66 17.98 0.05
C ASN A 276 -4.18 17.97 0.27
N ASN A 277 -4.65 19.00 0.99
CA ASN A 277 -6.07 19.29 1.18
C ASN A 277 -6.65 20.24 0.13
N ASN A 278 -5.77 20.89 -0.63
CA ASN A 278 -6.07 21.81 -1.70
C ASN A 278 -5.75 21.12 -3.03
N LEU A 279 -6.59 20.18 -3.48
CA LEU A 279 -6.54 19.62 -4.84
C LEU A 279 -6.82 20.72 -5.88
N LYS A 280 -5.90 21.67 -6.03
CA LYS A 280 -5.95 22.76 -7.00
C LYS A 280 -5.41 22.27 -8.33
N LYS A 281 -6.29 21.76 -9.17
CA LYS A 281 -6.46 22.16 -10.59
C LYS A 281 -7.61 21.33 -11.18
N GLU A 282 -8.69 22.05 -11.49
CA GLU A 282 -9.99 21.54 -11.96
C GLU A 282 -10.77 20.74 -10.90
N GLU A 283 -11.34 21.46 -9.92
CA GLU A 283 -12.33 20.87 -9.03
C GLU A 283 -13.61 20.57 -9.83
N TYR A 284 -13.76 19.32 -10.22
CA TYR A 284 -14.96 18.77 -10.82
C TYR A 284 -16.00 18.51 -9.71
N PHE A 285 -16.74 19.57 -9.35
CA PHE A 285 -17.80 19.49 -8.35
C PHE A 285 -19.10 18.95 -8.95
N TYR A 286 -19.70 18.00 -8.24
CA TYR A 286 -21.03 17.48 -8.52
C TYR A 286 -22.09 18.38 -7.87
N GLY A 287 -23.08 18.81 -8.64
CA GLY A 287 -24.18 19.66 -8.18
C GLY A 287 -25.48 18.91 -7.92
N GLY A 288 -25.43 17.58 -7.91
CA GLY A 288 -26.59 16.72 -7.79
C GLY A 288 -27.10 16.17 -9.13
N SER A 289 -27.93 15.14 -9.01
CA SER A 289 -28.72 14.57 -10.11
C SER A 289 -30.18 14.51 -9.72
N ILE A 290 -31.03 14.70 -10.72
CA ILE A 290 -32.49 14.73 -10.61
C ILE A 290 -33.06 13.91 -11.77
N ALA A 291 -33.90 12.93 -11.46
CA ALA A 291 -34.69 12.25 -12.47
C ALA A 291 -36.02 12.96 -12.69
N ARG A 292 -36.44 13.07 -13.95
CA ARG A 292 -37.68 13.75 -14.35
C ARG A 292 -38.44 12.93 -15.38
N GLY A 293 -39.66 12.52 -15.05
CA GLY A 293 -40.63 12.04 -16.04
C GLY A 293 -41.43 13.20 -16.64
N ARG A 294 -41.63 13.21 -17.95
CA ARG A 294 -42.55 14.12 -18.66
C ARG A 294 -43.61 13.32 -19.40
N TYR A 295 -44.87 13.77 -19.27
CA TYR A 295 -45.96 13.39 -20.15
C TYR A 295 -46.09 14.47 -21.23
N ALA A 296 -46.20 14.09 -22.50
CA ALA A 296 -46.54 15.05 -23.54
C ALA A 296 -47.89 15.72 -23.17
N ASN A 297 -47.87 17.02 -22.90
CA ASN A 297 -48.98 17.95 -22.55
C ASN A 297 -49.17 18.41 -21.08
N GLN A 298 -48.27 18.14 -20.14
CA GLN A 298 -48.27 18.86 -18.85
C GLN A 298 -46.86 19.27 -18.41
N VAL A 299 -46.60 20.58 -18.40
CA VAL A 299 -45.38 21.18 -17.83
C VAL A 299 -45.75 21.90 -16.55
N LYS A 300 -45.29 21.40 -15.39
CA LYS A 300 -44.99 22.22 -14.20
C LYS A 300 -44.22 21.42 -13.16
N ALA A 301 -42.90 21.65 -13.11
CA ALA A 301 -42.10 21.59 -11.89
C ALA A 301 -40.76 22.31 -12.17
N THR A 302 -40.43 23.30 -11.37
CA THR A 302 -39.21 24.12 -11.43
C THR A 302 -38.08 23.39 -10.71
N ASN A 303 -37.35 22.51 -11.40
CA ASN A 303 -36.15 21.85 -10.87
C ASN A 303 -34.93 22.30 -11.67
N PHE A 304 -34.27 23.36 -11.20
CA PHE A 304 -33.03 23.88 -11.77
C PHE A 304 -31.83 23.44 -10.93
N CYS A 305 -30.67 23.24 -11.55
CA CYS A 305 -29.43 23.10 -10.79
C CYS A 305 -29.20 24.36 -9.94
N PRO A 306 -28.46 24.25 -8.81
CA PRO A 306 -28.14 25.41 -7.99
C PRO A 306 -27.46 26.52 -8.81
N GLN A 307 -27.50 27.76 -8.32
CA GLN A 307 -27.09 28.95 -9.09
C GLN A 307 -25.71 28.82 -9.75
N ASP A 308 -24.76 28.16 -9.08
CA ASP A 308 -23.39 27.90 -9.54
C ASP A 308 -23.22 26.71 -10.49
N PHE A 309 -24.30 26.03 -10.88
CA PHE A 309 -24.29 24.81 -11.69
C PHE A 309 -25.14 24.95 -12.95
N LYS A 310 -24.66 24.35 -14.04
CA LYS A 310 -25.28 24.24 -15.36
C LYS A 310 -25.98 22.89 -15.46
N ASN A 311 -27.22 22.92 -15.95
CA ASN A 311 -28.02 21.71 -16.18
C ASN A 311 -27.54 21.03 -17.46
N PHE A 312 -27.32 19.72 -17.37
CA PHE A 312 -27.18 18.83 -18.51
C PHE A 312 -28.28 17.78 -18.42
N THR A 313 -28.95 17.50 -19.53
CA THR A 313 -30.08 16.59 -19.58
C THR A 313 -29.79 15.49 -20.60
N ILE A 314 -29.95 14.24 -20.18
CA ILE A 314 -29.95 13.09 -21.08
C ILE A 314 -31.31 12.41 -21.00
N ILE A 315 -31.82 11.96 -22.15
CA ILE A 315 -33.05 11.17 -22.22
C ILE A 315 -32.65 9.71 -22.00
N ILE A 316 -33.09 9.12 -20.90
CA ILE A 316 -32.72 7.77 -20.48
C ILE A 316 -33.71 6.71 -20.96
N SER A 317 -34.98 7.07 -21.15
CA SER A 317 -36.01 6.19 -21.68
C SER A 317 -37.12 6.99 -22.35
N GLU A 318 -37.66 6.46 -23.43
CA GLU A 318 -38.83 7.01 -24.11
C GLU A 318 -39.82 5.89 -24.45
N ARG A 319 -41.03 5.97 -23.89
CA ARG A 319 -42.06 4.94 -24.06
C ARG A 319 -43.37 5.54 -24.54
N ASN A 320 -44.08 4.78 -25.38
CA ASN A 320 -45.45 5.08 -25.75
C ASN A 320 -46.38 4.08 -25.07
N ILE A 321 -47.17 4.56 -24.10
CA ILE A 321 -48.17 3.74 -23.40
C ILE A 321 -49.53 4.33 -23.70
N LEU A 322 -50.41 3.55 -24.35
CA LEU A 322 -51.79 3.96 -24.65
C LEU A 322 -51.87 5.34 -25.34
N SER A 323 -51.02 5.58 -26.34
CA SER A 323 -50.89 6.85 -27.08
C SER A 323 -50.38 8.05 -26.25
N ILE A 324 -49.88 7.82 -25.04
CA ILE A 324 -49.19 8.81 -24.21
C ILE A 324 -47.68 8.56 -24.32
N ARG A 325 -46.96 9.58 -24.81
CA ARG A 325 -45.49 9.58 -24.83
C ARG A 325 -44.97 9.97 -23.45
N ILE A 326 -44.26 9.04 -22.82
CA ILE A 326 -43.58 9.20 -21.53
C ILE A 326 -42.08 9.30 -21.81
N ILE A 327 -41.46 10.39 -21.39
CA ILE A 327 -40.03 10.63 -21.53
C ILE A 327 -39.43 10.70 -20.13
N GLU A 328 -38.46 9.85 -19.84
CA GLU A 328 -37.67 9.93 -18.62
C GLU A 328 -36.31 10.58 -18.92
N GLU A 329 -36.00 11.61 -18.16
CA GLU A 329 -34.80 12.43 -18.30
C GLU A 329 -33.97 12.34 -17.02
N LEU A 330 -32.66 12.14 -17.18
CA LEU A 330 -31.69 12.39 -16.12
C LEU A 330 -31.11 13.79 -16.31
N ILE A 331 -31.33 14.65 -15.32
CA ILE A 331 -30.71 15.96 -15.22
C ILE A 331 -29.56 15.85 -14.23
N PHE A 332 -28.36 16.25 -14.64
CA PHE A 332 -27.22 16.36 -13.74
C PHE A 332 -26.61 17.76 -13.81
N CYS A 333 -26.00 18.15 -12.69
CA CYS A 333 -25.55 19.51 -12.45
C CYS A 333 -24.01 19.54 -12.41
N THR A 334 -23.39 20.24 -13.35
CA THR A 334 -21.94 20.51 -13.32
C THR A 334 -21.69 21.99 -13.10
N ARG A 335 -20.57 22.36 -12.50
CA ARG A 335 -20.28 23.76 -12.16
C ARG A 335 -20.32 24.70 -13.38
N LYS A 336 -20.59 25.99 -13.17
CA LYS A 336 -20.53 27.08 -14.18
C LYS A 336 -19.23 27.88 -14.19
N SER A 337 -18.56 28.05 -13.04
CA SER A 337 -17.41 28.96 -12.89
C SER A 337 -16.29 28.37 -12.03
N ILE A 338 -15.09 28.97 -12.02
CA ILE A 338 -13.92 28.49 -11.26
C ILE A 338 -14.06 28.68 -9.72
N LYS A 339 -15.03 29.50 -9.27
CA LYS A 339 -15.26 29.73 -7.83
C LYS A 339 -15.86 28.48 -7.17
N ARG A 340 -15.48 28.21 -5.92
CA ARG A 340 -16.10 27.13 -5.11
C ARG A 340 -17.56 27.51 -4.85
N PRO A 341 -18.53 26.61 -5.11
CA PRO A 341 -19.94 26.90 -4.88
C PRO A 341 -20.27 26.87 -3.37
N ASP A 342 -21.29 27.63 -2.98
CA ASP A 342 -21.72 27.73 -1.56
C ASP A 342 -22.31 26.41 -1.02
N LYS A 343 -22.85 25.56 -1.91
CA LYS A 343 -23.36 24.23 -1.58
C LYS A 343 -22.80 23.20 -2.56
N ILE A 344 -22.09 22.21 -2.02
CA ILE A 344 -21.55 21.07 -2.78
C ILE A 344 -22.40 19.84 -2.50
N ILE A 345 -22.72 19.08 -3.54
CA ILE A 345 -23.31 17.75 -3.40
C ILE A 345 -22.21 16.73 -3.66
N TYR A 346 -22.01 15.83 -2.73
CA TYR A 346 -21.02 14.76 -2.84
C TYR A 346 -21.60 13.60 -3.63
N PHE A 347 -20.86 13.13 -4.64
CA PHE A 347 -21.21 11.97 -5.45
C PHE A 347 -20.62 10.71 -4.84
N GLY A 348 -21.46 9.69 -4.63
CA GLY A 348 -21.09 8.42 -3.99
C GLY A 348 -21.20 7.22 -4.94
N GLY A 349 -21.19 7.45 -6.25
CA GLY A 349 -21.36 6.42 -7.27
C GLY A 349 -22.82 6.16 -7.65
N GLY A 350 -23.06 5.04 -8.31
CA GLY A 350 -24.39 4.59 -8.74
C GLY A 350 -24.40 3.09 -8.98
N PHE A 351 -25.58 2.48 -8.92
CA PHE A 351 -25.76 1.04 -9.09
C PHE A 351 -27.12 0.71 -9.71
N SER A 352 -27.23 -0.51 -10.22
CA SER A 352 -28.47 -1.13 -10.68
C SER A 352 -28.57 -2.60 -10.24
N ASN A 353 -29.52 -3.35 -10.82
CA ASN A 353 -29.57 -4.80 -10.63
C ASN A 353 -28.36 -5.52 -11.22
N ASP A 354 -27.76 -4.99 -12.28
CA ASP A 354 -26.68 -5.65 -13.03
C ASP A 354 -25.31 -5.00 -12.80
N ILE A 355 -25.30 -3.77 -12.27
CA ILE A 355 -24.08 -3.01 -12.00
C ILE A 355 -23.97 -2.75 -10.49
N VAL A 356 -22.85 -3.14 -9.90
CA VAL A 356 -22.49 -2.78 -8.52
C VAL A 356 -21.95 -1.35 -8.47
N ASN A 357 -22.13 -0.67 -7.34
CA ASN A 357 -21.54 0.64 -7.13
C ASN A 357 -20.02 0.53 -7.03
N PHE A 358 -19.29 1.11 -7.97
CA PHE A 358 -17.83 1.07 -8.02
C PHE A 358 -17.16 1.68 -6.77
N VAL A 359 -17.87 2.50 -5.98
CA VAL A 359 -17.37 3.08 -4.72
C VAL A 359 -17.45 2.10 -3.54
N THR A 360 -18.52 1.29 -3.45
CA THR A 360 -18.75 0.36 -2.34
C THR A 360 -18.47 -1.11 -2.69
N ASN A 361 -18.29 -1.39 -3.98
CA ASN A 361 -18.25 -2.74 -4.56
C ASN A 361 -19.49 -3.60 -4.21
N ASP A 362 -20.64 -2.95 -4.06
CA ASP A 362 -21.91 -3.57 -3.66
C ASP A 362 -23.10 -2.79 -4.27
N LYS A 363 -24.32 -3.36 -4.22
CA LYS A 363 -25.57 -2.70 -4.68
C LYS A 363 -26.12 -1.74 -3.61
N SER A 364 -25.24 -0.91 -3.07
CA SER A 364 -25.52 -0.03 -1.94
C SER A 364 -24.80 1.32 -2.08
N CYS A 365 -25.32 2.33 -1.40
CA CYS A 365 -24.63 3.62 -1.30
C CYS A 365 -23.62 3.60 -0.16
N PRO A 366 -22.56 4.43 -0.23
CA PRO A 366 -21.71 4.66 0.92
C PRO A 366 -22.54 5.14 2.11
N LYS A 367 -22.07 4.88 3.33
CA LYS A 367 -22.78 5.28 4.55
C LYS A 367 -23.06 6.78 4.54
N ASN A 368 -24.27 7.17 4.96
CA ASN A 368 -24.76 8.55 4.98
C ASN A 368 -24.95 9.20 3.58
N PHE A 369 -24.92 8.44 2.49
CA PHE A 369 -25.39 8.88 1.17
C PHE A 369 -26.83 8.46 0.94
N LYS A 370 -27.63 9.37 0.38
CA LYS A 370 -29.01 9.11 -0.02
C LYS A 370 -29.05 8.41 -1.37
N GLN A 371 -29.86 7.36 -1.47
CA GLN A 371 -30.22 6.70 -2.73
C GLN A 371 -31.24 7.56 -3.49
N ILE A 372 -30.84 8.07 -4.66
CA ILE A 372 -31.72 8.78 -5.58
C ILE A 372 -32.10 7.81 -6.69
N LYS A 373 -33.38 7.45 -6.73
CA LYS A 373 -33.92 6.58 -7.76
C LYS A 373 -34.05 7.35 -9.08
N ILE A 374 -33.43 6.84 -10.13
CA ILE A 374 -33.41 7.45 -11.46
C ILE A 374 -34.47 6.84 -12.38
N GLU A 375 -34.51 5.50 -12.41
CA GLU A 375 -35.45 4.68 -13.18
C GLU A 375 -35.82 3.47 -12.31
N ARG A 376 -36.65 2.52 -12.80
CA ARG A 376 -37.20 1.39 -12.01
C ARG A 376 -36.21 0.73 -11.04
N ASN A 377 -34.98 0.44 -11.48
CA ASN A 377 -33.95 -0.23 -10.68
C ASN A 377 -32.59 0.48 -10.72
N ASN A 378 -32.55 1.75 -11.12
CA ASN A 378 -31.30 2.50 -11.30
C ASN A 378 -31.18 3.58 -10.23
N TYR A 379 -30.05 3.62 -9.52
CA TYR A 379 -29.84 4.48 -8.36
C TYR A 379 -28.54 5.27 -8.46
N ILE A 380 -28.58 6.54 -8.04
CA ILE A 380 -27.41 7.40 -7.85
C ILE A 380 -27.28 7.75 -6.37
N CYS A 381 -26.06 7.67 -5.84
CA CYS A 381 -25.76 7.99 -4.45
C CYS A 381 -25.29 9.43 -4.34
N GLN A 382 -25.98 10.23 -3.51
CA GLN A 382 -25.55 11.61 -3.25
C GLN A 382 -25.77 12.04 -1.80
N SER A 383 -24.95 12.97 -1.32
CA SER A 383 -25.09 13.56 0.01
C SER A 383 -24.82 15.07 -0.05
N ASP A 384 -25.61 15.86 0.67
CA ASP A 384 -25.39 17.31 0.83
C ASP A 384 -24.85 17.68 2.21
N ILE A 385 -24.41 16.67 2.98
CA ILE A 385 -23.81 16.81 4.30
C ILE A 385 -22.28 16.92 4.15
N GLU A 386 -21.70 18.04 4.58
CA GLU A 386 -20.24 18.24 4.59
C GLU A 386 -19.64 17.72 5.91
N THR A 387 -19.35 16.42 5.97
CA THR A 387 -18.56 15.80 7.04
C THR A 387 -17.31 15.11 6.49
N PRO A 388 -16.24 14.94 7.28
CA PRO A 388 -15.05 14.22 6.83
C PRO A 388 -15.34 12.81 6.30
N GLU A 389 -16.31 12.10 6.88
CA GLU A 389 -16.76 10.76 6.45
C GLU A 389 -17.37 10.79 5.03
N ILE A 390 -18.25 11.76 4.76
CA ILE A 390 -18.87 11.95 3.43
C ILE A 390 -17.82 12.35 2.41
N ILE A 391 -16.95 13.30 2.75
CA ILE A 391 -15.90 13.77 1.85
C ILE A 391 -14.98 12.63 1.44
N ARG A 392 -14.60 11.74 2.37
CA ARG A 392 -13.75 10.57 2.08
C ARG A 392 -14.44 9.53 1.19
N SER A 393 -15.71 9.24 1.49
CA SER A 393 -16.51 8.26 0.74
C SER A 393 -17.03 8.81 -0.60
N SER A 394 -16.89 10.11 -0.84
CA SER A 394 -17.23 10.74 -2.12
C SER A 394 -16.12 10.58 -3.15
N VAL A 395 -16.48 10.49 -4.41
CA VAL A 395 -15.53 10.47 -5.53
C VAL A 395 -15.72 11.69 -6.44
N PRO A 396 -14.64 12.21 -7.06
CA PRO A 396 -14.74 13.33 -8.00
C PRO A 396 -15.64 12.99 -9.20
N PHE A 397 -16.43 13.93 -9.70
CA PHE A 397 -17.36 13.71 -10.81
C PHE A 397 -17.04 14.64 -11.98
N ALA A 398 -16.47 14.13 -13.08
CA ALA A 398 -16.09 14.94 -14.24
C ALA A 398 -17.16 15.05 -15.33
N GLY A 399 -18.15 14.15 -15.34
CA GLY A 399 -19.20 14.11 -16.35
C GLY A 399 -19.69 12.70 -16.60
N LEU A 400 -20.57 12.55 -17.59
CA LEU A 400 -21.13 11.27 -18.00
C LEU A 400 -20.74 10.95 -19.45
N ILE A 401 -20.64 9.65 -19.77
CA ILE A 401 -20.62 9.16 -21.13
C ILE A 401 -21.90 8.36 -21.36
N PHE A 402 -22.66 8.74 -22.39
CA PHE A 402 -23.90 8.10 -22.79
C PHE A 402 -24.06 8.14 -24.31
N LYS A 403 -24.43 7.00 -24.92
CA LYS A 403 -24.59 6.86 -26.39
C LYS A 403 -23.41 7.45 -27.18
N ASN A 404 -22.17 7.13 -26.79
CA ASN A 404 -20.94 7.68 -27.37
C ASN A 404 -20.86 9.22 -27.37
N ASN A 405 -21.44 9.88 -26.37
CA ASN A 405 -21.28 11.31 -26.15
C ASN A 405 -20.82 11.57 -24.73
N PHE A 406 -19.77 12.36 -24.58
CA PHE A 406 -19.35 12.90 -23.28
C PHE A 406 -20.16 14.16 -22.97
N VAL A 407 -20.67 14.25 -21.76
CA VAL A 407 -21.47 15.38 -21.29
C VAL A 407 -20.88 15.90 -19.97
N GLY A 408 -20.29 17.10 -20.00
CA GLY A 408 -19.58 17.70 -18.87
C GLY A 408 -19.11 19.15 -19.13
N LEU A 409 -18.26 19.66 -18.22
CA LEU A 409 -17.79 21.06 -18.15
C LEU A 409 -17.09 21.55 -19.43
N ASN A 410 -16.24 20.72 -20.02
CA ASN A 410 -15.56 20.97 -21.28
C ASN A 410 -16.09 19.95 -22.28
N GLN A 411 -17.14 20.29 -23.04
CA GLN A 411 -17.70 19.39 -24.05
C GLN A 411 -16.58 18.89 -24.97
N MET A 412 -16.17 17.63 -24.76
CA MET A 412 -15.14 16.99 -25.56
C MET A 412 -15.77 16.49 -26.86
N LYS A 413 -15.04 16.64 -27.96
CA LYS A 413 -15.47 16.09 -29.27
C LYS A 413 -15.43 14.56 -29.31
N THR A 414 -14.79 13.92 -28.32
CA THR A 414 -14.61 12.47 -28.21
C THR A 414 -15.34 11.94 -26.96
N PRO A 415 -15.89 10.70 -26.99
CA PRO A 415 -16.59 10.08 -25.88
C PRO A 415 -15.62 9.50 -24.83
N THR A 416 -14.62 10.28 -24.43
CA THR A 416 -13.58 9.86 -23.51
C THR A 416 -13.61 10.73 -22.27
N CYS A 417 -13.25 10.16 -21.12
CA CYS A 417 -13.11 10.96 -19.90
C CYS A 417 -11.95 11.96 -20.02
N PRO A 418 -12.00 13.08 -19.25
CA PRO A 418 -10.88 14.00 -19.17
C PRO A 418 -9.58 13.32 -18.70
N PRO A 419 -8.40 13.89 -19.00
CA PRO A 419 -7.13 13.39 -18.49
C PRO A 419 -7.20 13.13 -16.97
N ASP A 420 -6.61 12.02 -16.54
CA ASP A 420 -6.61 11.52 -15.16
C ASP A 420 -7.96 11.01 -14.60
N PHE A 421 -9.02 10.94 -15.40
CA PHE A 421 -10.30 10.33 -15.03
C PHE A 421 -10.54 9.02 -15.80
N GLU A 422 -11.13 8.05 -15.13
CA GLU A 422 -11.54 6.76 -15.71
C GLU A 422 -13.06 6.69 -15.80
N SER A 423 -13.58 5.91 -16.75
CA SER A 423 -15.01 5.67 -16.92
C SER A 423 -15.46 4.48 -16.09
N TYR A 424 -16.44 4.67 -15.20
CA TYR A 424 -17.05 3.59 -14.43
C TYR A 424 -18.53 3.45 -14.80
N PRO A 425 -19.03 2.23 -15.04
CA PRO A 425 -20.45 2.02 -15.28
C PRO A 425 -21.24 2.30 -14.00
N ILE A 426 -22.40 2.97 -14.11
CA ILE A 426 -23.25 3.29 -12.95
C ILE A 426 -24.62 2.67 -13.01
N PHE A 427 -25.22 2.51 -14.19
CA PHE A 427 -26.46 1.77 -14.40
C PHE A 427 -26.70 1.52 -15.91
N ILE A 428 -27.67 0.66 -16.21
CA ILE A 428 -28.13 0.33 -17.58
C ILE A 428 -29.56 0.87 -17.71
N THR A 429 -29.84 1.66 -18.75
CA THR A 429 -31.20 2.16 -19.03
C THR A 429 -32.14 1.04 -19.46
N GLU A 430 -33.46 1.26 -19.41
CA GLU A 430 -34.41 0.32 -20.01
C GLU A 430 -34.17 0.05 -21.51
N ASP A 431 -33.67 1.04 -22.25
CA ASP A 431 -33.28 0.90 -23.67
C ASP A 431 -31.91 0.19 -23.86
N GLU A 432 -31.41 -0.53 -22.85
CA GLU A 432 -30.15 -1.30 -22.84
C GLU A 432 -28.86 -0.49 -23.09
N TYR A 433 -28.86 0.82 -22.83
CA TYR A 433 -27.66 1.66 -22.88
C TYR A 433 -27.01 1.78 -21.50
N THR A 434 -25.72 1.48 -21.41
CA THR A 434 -24.95 1.73 -20.20
C THR A 434 -24.62 3.21 -20.06
N VAL A 435 -24.90 3.77 -18.88
CA VAL A 435 -24.43 5.11 -18.49
C VAL A 435 -23.13 4.95 -17.72
N TYR A 436 -22.09 5.67 -18.16
CA TYR A 436 -20.80 5.72 -17.48
C TYR A 436 -20.59 7.07 -16.83
N VAL A 437 -19.92 7.08 -15.69
CA VAL A 437 -19.42 8.29 -15.03
C VAL A 437 -17.91 8.39 -15.21
N CYS A 438 -17.43 9.59 -15.53
CA CYS A 438 -16.02 9.91 -15.47
C CYS A 438 -15.66 10.31 -14.05
N SER A 439 -14.92 9.46 -13.36
CA SER A 439 -14.57 9.64 -11.94
C SER A 439 -13.11 9.26 -11.68
N LYS A 440 -12.62 9.58 -10.48
CA LYS A 440 -11.40 9.00 -9.94
C LYS A 440 -11.78 8.17 -8.72
N LEU A 441 -11.48 6.88 -8.76
CA LEU A 441 -11.49 6.08 -7.53
C LEU A 441 -10.43 6.64 -6.59
N LYS A 442 -10.84 7.21 -5.44
CA LYS A 442 -9.91 7.59 -4.36
C LYS A 442 -9.22 6.35 -3.78
N ASN A 443 -9.94 5.23 -3.77
CA ASN A 443 -9.46 3.91 -3.38
C ASN A 443 -9.69 2.98 -4.57
N LYS A 444 -8.63 2.45 -5.20
CA LYS A 444 -8.81 1.27 -6.05
C LYS A 444 -9.31 0.13 -5.15
N PRO A 445 -10.41 -0.56 -5.49
CA PRO A 445 -10.92 -1.64 -4.66
C PRO A 445 -9.82 -2.68 -4.51
N ASN A 446 -9.30 -2.86 -3.29
CA ASN A 446 -8.40 -3.93 -2.84
C ASN A 446 -7.78 -4.78 -3.97
N GLU A 447 -7.04 -4.16 -4.90
CA GLU A 447 -6.06 -4.92 -5.65
C GLU A 447 -5.03 -5.23 -4.60
N ALA A 448 -5.09 -6.46 -4.07
CA ALA A 448 -4.10 -6.96 -3.14
C ALA A 448 -2.73 -6.63 -3.74
N ILE A 449 -2.04 -5.68 -3.13
CA ILE A 449 -0.74 -5.22 -3.62
C ILE A 449 0.21 -6.34 -3.28
N PHE A 450 0.40 -7.26 -4.22
CA PHE A 450 1.26 -8.40 -4.03
C PHE A 450 2.71 -7.93 -4.05
N LEU A 451 3.48 -8.45 -3.10
CA LEU A 451 4.93 -8.31 -3.08
C LEU A 451 5.50 -8.94 -4.36
N LYS A 452 6.06 -8.12 -5.26
CA LYS A 452 6.71 -8.58 -6.49
C LYS A 452 8.02 -9.26 -6.10
N GLN A 453 8.08 -10.58 -6.26
CA GLN A 453 9.27 -11.38 -5.97
C GLN A 453 10.19 -11.47 -7.19
N PRO A 454 11.52 -11.50 -7.01
CA PRO A 454 12.43 -11.90 -8.08
C PRO A 454 12.18 -13.36 -8.51
N PRO A 455 12.57 -13.75 -9.74
CA PRO A 455 13.30 -12.95 -10.72
C PRO A 455 12.38 -11.98 -11.48
N PHE A 456 12.85 -10.74 -11.66
CA PHE A 456 12.25 -9.76 -12.54
C PHE A 456 12.83 -10.02 -13.94
N LEU A 457 12.08 -10.74 -14.77
CA LEU A 457 12.46 -10.99 -16.16
C LEU A 457 12.43 -9.67 -16.93
N ASP A 458 13.54 -8.93 -16.89
CA ASP A 458 13.90 -7.92 -17.88
C ASP A 458 15.25 -8.30 -18.48
N LEU A 459 15.21 -9.03 -19.60
CA LEU A 459 16.36 -9.27 -20.48
C LEU A 459 16.94 -7.95 -21.04
N GLU A 460 16.25 -6.82 -20.86
CA GLU A 460 16.72 -5.48 -21.25
C GLU A 460 17.92 -4.97 -20.43
N MET A 461 18.19 -5.55 -19.26
CA MET A 461 19.34 -5.18 -18.42
C MET A 461 20.70 -5.51 -19.07
N PHE A 462 20.74 -6.44 -20.03
CA PHE A 462 21.97 -6.80 -20.74
C PHE A 462 22.54 -5.66 -21.59
N ASN A 463 21.68 -4.75 -22.06
CA ASN A 463 22.12 -3.66 -22.92
C ASN A 463 22.57 -2.41 -22.14
N GLN A 464 22.15 -2.25 -20.88
CA GLN A 464 22.52 -1.07 -20.09
C GLN A 464 23.86 -1.21 -19.37
N SER A 465 24.27 -2.41 -18.94
CA SER A 465 25.60 -2.63 -18.35
C SER A 465 26.71 -2.34 -19.35
N ASN A 466 26.54 -2.80 -20.61
CA ASN A 466 27.45 -2.47 -21.70
C ASN A 466 27.47 -0.97 -22.01
N LYS A 467 26.38 -0.23 -21.76
CA LYS A 467 26.31 1.21 -22.01
C LYS A 467 26.98 2.03 -20.89
N LEU A 468 26.81 1.65 -19.63
CA LEU A 468 27.44 2.32 -18.49
C LEU A 468 28.96 2.05 -18.43
N GLU A 469 29.40 0.81 -18.67
CA GLU A 469 30.84 0.50 -18.78
C GLU A 469 31.47 1.28 -19.94
N ASN A 470 30.84 1.31 -21.12
CA ASN A 470 31.35 2.09 -22.25
C ASN A 470 31.35 3.61 -21.99
N LEU A 471 30.40 4.15 -21.22
CA LEU A 471 30.38 5.57 -20.88
C LEU A 471 31.49 5.92 -19.87
N PHE A 472 31.75 5.04 -18.91
CA PHE A 472 32.81 5.21 -17.91
C PHE A 472 34.20 5.10 -18.56
N PHE A 473 34.45 4.09 -19.40
CA PHE A 473 35.71 3.95 -20.13
C PHE A 473 35.94 5.08 -21.15
N ARG A 474 34.89 5.57 -21.83
CA ARG A 474 35.01 6.74 -22.72
C ARG A 474 35.37 8.01 -21.95
N LYS A 475 34.77 8.25 -20.78
CA LYS A 475 35.12 9.40 -19.95
C LYS A 475 36.54 9.30 -19.41
N LEU A 476 36.96 8.11 -18.95
CA LEU A 476 38.31 7.86 -18.44
C LEU A 476 39.38 8.07 -19.51
N ALA A 477 39.14 7.54 -20.73
CA ALA A 477 40.02 7.70 -21.87
C ALA A 477 40.13 9.16 -22.32
N LEU A 478 39.03 9.92 -22.31
CA LEU A 478 39.04 11.36 -22.61
C LEU A 478 39.86 12.14 -21.57
N SER A 479 39.68 11.85 -20.28
CA SER A 479 40.45 12.50 -19.22
C SER A 479 41.94 12.17 -19.27
N LEU A 480 42.31 10.93 -19.62
CA LEU A 480 43.72 10.53 -19.83
C LEU A 480 44.34 11.20 -21.06
N LEU A 481 43.59 11.32 -22.17
CA LEU A 481 44.04 12.03 -23.37
C LEU A 481 44.27 13.53 -23.13
N ILE A 482 43.42 14.16 -22.31
CA ILE A 482 43.59 15.55 -21.90
C ILE A 482 44.82 15.70 -21.00
N LEU A 483 45.03 14.77 -20.06
CA LEU A 483 46.21 14.76 -19.19
C LEU A 483 47.51 14.60 -19.99
N PHE A 484 47.53 13.69 -20.97
CA PHE A 484 48.68 13.48 -21.85
C PHE A 484 48.99 14.68 -22.74
N LYS A 485 47.97 15.40 -23.24
CA LYS A 485 48.18 16.64 -23.99
C LYS A 485 48.70 17.79 -23.13
N LEU A 486 48.29 17.86 -21.86
CA LEU A 486 48.77 18.87 -20.91
C LEU A 486 50.18 18.59 -20.40
N LEU A 487 50.62 17.33 -20.39
CA LEU A 487 51.99 16.94 -20.03
C LEU A 487 52.98 17.01 -21.21
N ALA A 488 52.48 17.16 -22.44
CA ALA A 488 53.29 17.26 -23.67
C ALA A 488 53.42 18.71 -24.20
N MET A 489 52.82 19.69 -23.50
CA MET A 489 53.09 21.12 -23.62
C MET A 489 53.97 21.55 -22.45
#